data_AF-M3DN39-F1
#
_entry.id   AF-M3DN39-F1
#
_cell.length_a   1.000
_cell.length_b   1.000
_cell.length_c   1.000
_cell.angle_alpha   90.00
_cell.angle_beta   90.00
_cell.angle_gamma   90.00
#
_symmetry.space_group_name_H-M   'P 1'
#
loop_
_entity.id
_entity.type
_entity.pdbx_description
1 polymer ?
#
loop_
_entity_poly.entity_id
_entity_poly.type
_entity_poly.pdbx_seq_one_letter_code
_entity_poly.pdbx_strand_id
1 'polypeptide(L)'
;MKPNLIRPYFQKVGILFLIFVCFLTEFQAEEDYKGSYTNLTEALKNPNEVRILDLSHNQLTTLPEEIGQLRKLQQLNLSRNPIASKEIQKIRLLLPKYAIYFE
;
A
#
# COMPACT_ATOMS: atom_id res chain seq x y z
N MET A 1 -14.40 58.94 11.22
CA MET A 1 -14.29 58.29 9.89
C MET A 1 -13.79 56.87 10.14
N LYS A 2 -14.56 55.84 9.76
CA LYS A 2 -14.33 54.42 10.13
C LYS A 2 -13.08 53.85 9.43
N PRO A 3 -12.13 53.20 10.14
CA PRO A 3 -11.03 52.51 9.47
C PRO A 3 -11.54 51.26 8.74
N ASN A 4 -11.01 51.07 7.54
CA ASN A 4 -11.44 50.12 6.53
C ASN A 4 -11.43 48.66 7.01
N LEU A 5 -12.57 47.98 6.85
CA LEU A 5 -12.85 46.57 7.15
C LEU A 5 -12.17 45.55 6.20
N ILE A 6 -11.11 45.95 5.48
CA ILE A 6 -10.57 45.18 4.33
C ILE A 6 -9.53 44.13 4.77
N ARG A 7 -8.85 44.33 5.91
CA ARG A 7 -7.81 43.42 6.44
C ARG A 7 -8.29 42.01 6.85
N PRO A 8 -9.46 41.80 7.48
CA PRO A 8 -9.87 40.45 7.93
C PRO A 8 -10.35 39.53 6.80
N TYR A 9 -10.75 40.07 5.63
CA TYR A 9 -11.19 39.26 4.49
C TYR A 9 -10.00 38.58 3.79
N PHE A 10 -8.88 39.29 3.62
CA PHE A 10 -7.71 38.76 2.92
C PHE A 10 -7.03 37.60 3.68
N GLN A 11 -7.01 37.66 5.01
CA GLN A 11 -6.53 36.56 5.85
C GLN A 11 -7.42 35.31 5.75
N LYS A 12 -8.76 35.47 5.72
CA LYS A 12 -9.70 34.35 5.56
C LYS A 12 -9.62 33.70 4.18
N VAL A 13 -9.43 34.49 3.13
CA VAL A 13 -9.23 33.97 1.76
C VAL A 13 -7.88 33.26 1.64
N GLY A 14 -6.82 33.81 2.25
CA GLY A 14 -5.51 33.16 2.31
C GLY A 14 -5.55 31.84 3.09
N ILE A 15 -6.29 31.76 4.20
CA ILE A 15 -6.50 30.53 4.96
C ILE A 15 -7.30 29.51 4.14
N LEU A 16 -8.37 29.92 3.45
CA LEU A 16 -9.14 29.03 2.58
C LEU A 16 -8.32 28.50 1.40
N PHE A 17 -7.45 29.33 0.83
CA PHE A 17 -6.50 28.93 -0.21
C PHE A 17 -5.45 27.95 0.32
N LEU A 18 -4.93 28.15 1.53
CA LEU A 18 -4.01 27.20 2.17
C LEU A 18 -4.70 25.87 2.51
N ILE A 19 -5.95 25.91 3.00
CA ILE A 19 -6.76 24.71 3.22
C ILE A 19 -7.00 23.99 1.89
N PHE A 20 -7.31 24.73 0.83
CA PHE A 20 -7.51 24.17 -0.52
C PHE A 20 -6.23 23.54 -1.08
N VAL A 21 -5.07 24.18 -0.90
CA VAL A 21 -3.77 23.62 -1.28
C VAL A 21 -3.42 22.39 -0.43
N CYS A 22 -3.69 22.39 0.87
CA CYS A 22 -3.53 21.22 1.74
C CYS A 22 -4.45 20.05 1.30
N PHE A 23 -5.70 20.34 0.97
CA PHE A 23 -6.65 19.35 0.44
C PHE A 23 -6.18 18.76 -0.91
N LEU A 24 -5.56 19.55 -1.77
CA LEU A 24 -4.98 19.06 -3.03
C LEU A 24 -3.76 18.14 -2.81
N THR A 25 -2.95 18.40 -1.77
CA THR A 25 -1.83 17.51 -1.44
C THR A 25 -2.28 16.20 -0.79
N GLU A 26 -3.34 16.21 0.02
CA GLU A 26 -3.90 14.98 0.61
C GLU A 26 -4.54 14.09 -0.46
N PHE A 27 -5.16 14.66 -1.50
CA PHE A 27 -5.83 13.92 -2.57
C PHE A 27 -4.87 13.17 -3.53
N GLN A 28 -3.59 13.55 -3.58
CA GLN A 28 -2.61 12.96 -4.51
C GLN A 28 -1.76 11.83 -3.89
N ALA A 29 -1.78 11.65 -2.57
CA ALA A 29 -0.96 10.63 -1.92
C ALA A 29 -1.50 9.18 -2.10
N GLU A 30 -2.74 9.03 -2.57
CA GLU A 30 -3.42 7.73 -2.59
C GLU A 30 -3.27 6.98 -3.93
N GLU A 31 -2.87 7.64 -5.02
CA GLU A 31 -2.70 7.00 -6.33
C GLU A 31 -1.33 6.30 -6.51
N ASP A 32 -0.26 6.79 -5.87
CA ASP A 32 1.12 6.27 -6.06
C ASP A 32 1.35 4.88 -5.45
N TYR A 33 0.49 4.46 -4.51
CA TYR A 33 0.57 3.14 -3.86
C TYR A 33 -0.47 2.14 -4.37
N LYS A 34 -1.21 2.48 -5.43
CA LYS A 34 -2.31 1.64 -5.93
C LYS A 34 -1.81 0.24 -6.32
N GLY A 35 -2.34 -0.77 -5.65
CA GLY A 35 -1.95 -2.16 -5.86
C GLY A 35 -0.79 -2.65 -4.98
N SER A 36 -0.31 -1.83 -4.05
CA SER A 36 0.67 -2.23 -3.02
C SER A 36 -0.04 -2.52 -1.69
N TYR A 37 0.24 -3.68 -1.10
CA TYR A 37 -0.39 -4.12 0.14
C TYR A 37 0.67 -4.67 1.10
N THR A 38 0.46 -4.49 2.40
CA THR A 38 1.34 -5.03 3.46
C THR A 38 0.65 -6.09 4.32
N ASN A 39 -0.59 -6.44 3.98
CA ASN A 39 -1.44 -7.34 4.74
C ASN A 39 -2.18 -8.27 3.78
N LEU A 40 -2.05 -9.58 4.01
CA LEU A 40 -2.66 -10.59 3.15
C LEU A 40 -4.19 -10.52 3.16
N THR A 41 -4.82 -10.22 4.30
CA THR A 41 -6.27 -10.09 4.43
C THR A 41 -6.80 -8.94 3.56
N GLU A 42 -6.15 -7.78 3.56
CA GLU A 42 -6.55 -6.65 2.71
C GLU A 42 -6.27 -6.93 1.22
N ALA A 43 -5.16 -7.59 0.91
CA ALA A 43 -4.83 -8.02 -0.44
C ALA A 43 -5.90 -8.97 -1.03
N LEU A 44 -6.38 -9.93 -0.22
CA LEU A 44 -7.41 -10.89 -0.63
C LEU A 44 -8.80 -10.27 -0.84
N LYS A 45 -9.08 -9.08 -0.28
CA LYS A 45 -10.31 -8.33 -0.61
C LYS A 45 -10.29 -7.78 -2.02
N ASN A 46 -9.11 -7.51 -2.59
CA ASN A 46 -8.93 -6.87 -3.89
C ASN A 46 -8.00 -7.69 -4.82
N PRO A 47 -8.28 -8.99 -5.06
CA PRO A 47 -7.33 -9.92 -5.67
C PRO A 47 -6.94 -9.57 -7.12
N ASN A 48 -7.71 -8.70 -7.77
CA ASN A 48 -7.49 -8.23 -9.13
C ASN A 48 -6.73 -6.89 -9.20
N GLU A 49 -6.33 -6.31 -8.07
CA GLU A 49 -5.61 -5.02 -8.01
C GLU A 49 -4.20 -5.16 -7.43
N VAL A 50 -3.94 -6.20 -6.62
CA VAL A 50 -2.64 -6.44 -6.00
C VAL A 50 -1.56 -6.68 -7.07
N ARG A 51 -0.53 -5.84 -7.05
CA ARG A 51 0.71 -5.96 -7.85
C ARG A 51 1.91 -6.25 -6.96
N ILE A 52 1.96 -5.62 -5.79
CA ILE A 52 3.04 -5.78 -4.81
C ILE A 52 2.40 -6.18 -3.48
N LEU A 53 2.89 -7.26 -2.89
CA LEU A 53 2.51 -7.69 -1.55
C LEU A 53 3.77 -7.82 -0.70
N ASP A 54 3.91 -6.95 0.29
CA ASP A 54 5.02 -6.96 1.23
C ASP A 54 4.59 -7.56 2.57
N LEU A 55 5.04 -8.78 2.85
CA LEU A 55 4.84 -9.47 4.12
C LEU A 55 6.17 -9.66 4.86
N SER A 56 7.19 -8.86 4.54
CA SER A 56 8.49 -8.93 5.20
C SER A 56 8.40 -8.62 6.69
N HIS A 57 9.42 -9.04 7.44
CA HIS A 57 9.53 -8.77 8.88
C HIS A 57 8.36 -9.30 9.74
N ASN A 58 7.77 -10.43 9.35
CA ASN A 58 6.73 -11.09 10.11
C ASN A 58 7.22 -12.42 10.70
N GLN A 59 6.32 -13.17 11.34
CA GLN A 59 6.59 -14.49 11.91
C GLN A 59 5.96 -15.61 11.07
N LEU A 60 5.87 -15.41 9.75
CA LEU A 60 5.28 -16.39 8.86
C LEU A 60 6.18 -17.63 8.75
N THR A 61 5.59 -18.79 9.02
CA THR A 61 6.24 -20.10 8.83
C THR A 61 5.72 -20.80 7.57
N THR A 62 4.52 -20.43 7.14
CA THR A 62 3.82 -20.95 5.96
C THR A 62 3.07 -19.81 5.26
N LEU A 63 2.57 -20.08 4.05
CA LEU A 63 1.61 -19.22 3.37
C LEU A 63 0.35 -20.03 3.05
N PRO A 64 -0.85 -19.41 3.13
CA PRO A 64 -2.10 -20.06 2.79
C PRO A 64 -2.24 -20.20 1.26
N GLU A 65 -2.94 -21.23 0.78
CA GLU A 65 -3.08 -21.50 -0.67
C GLU A 65 -3.86 -20.40 -1.41
N GLU A 66 -4.69 -19.66 -0.68
CA GLU A 66 -5.49 -18.53 -1.13
C GLU A 66 -4.64 -17.41 -1.74
N ILE A 67 -3.34 -17.33 -1.43
CA ILE A 67 -2.44 -16.38 -2.09
C ILE A 67 -2.38 -16.57 -3.62
N GLY A 68 -2.72 -17.77 -4.11
CA GLY A 68 -2.89 -18.05 -5.54
C GLY A 68 -4.05 -17.28 -6.21
N GLN A 69 -4.99 -16.72 -5.41
CA GLN A 69 -6.08 -15.89 -5.92
C GLN A 69 -5.61 -14.51 -6.41
N LEU A 70 -4.43 -14.05 -6.00
CA LEU A 70 -3.86 -12.74 -6.36
C LEU A 70 -3.32 -12.76 -7.81
N ARG A 71 -4.21 -12.81 -8.79
CA ARG A 71 -3.88 -13.13 -10.20
C ARG A 71 -2.94 -12.12 -10.86
N LYS A 72 -2.96 -10.87 -10.41
CA LYS A 72 -2.13 -9.76 -10.93
C LYS A 72 -0.88 -9.48 -10.10
N LEU A 73 -0.62 -10.25 -9.05
CA LEU A 73 0.56 -10.10 -8.22
C LEU A 73 1.81 -10.22 -9.11
N GLN A 74 2.81 -9.39 -8.86
CA GLN A 74 4.08 -9.36 -9.58
C GLN A 74 5.24 -9.60 -8.63
N GLN A 75 5.17 -8.98 -7.45
CA GLN A 75 6.19 -9.05 -6.43
C GLN A 75 5.59 -9.46 -5.08
N LEU A 76 6.20 -10.49 -4.47
CA LEU A 76 5.88 -10.95 -3.12
C LEU A 76 7.16 -10.88 -2.27
N ASN A 77 7.17 -10.01 -1.27
CA ASN A 77 8.28 -9.91 -0.33
C ASN A 77 7.97 -10.71 0.94
N LEU A 78 8.77 -11.73 1.22
CA LEU A 78 8.70 -12.58 2.42
C LEU A 78 9.98 -12.50 3.24
N SER A 79 10.85 -11.53 2.96
CA SER A 79 12.13 -11.36 3.67
C SER A 79 11.94 -11.31 5.18
N ARG A 80 12.93 -11.82 5.92
CA ARG A 80 12.91 -11.80 7.39
C ARG A 80 11.69 -12.48 8.02
N ASN A 81 11.21 -13.56 7.42
CA ASN A 81 10.26 -14.50 8.02
C ASN A 81 10.94 -15.86 8.29
N PRO A 82 10.57 -16.58 9.36
CA PRO A 82 11.12 -17.89 9.69
C PRO A 82 10.55 -19.03 8.82
N ILE A 83 10.50 -18.85 7.50
CA ILE A 83 9.97 -19.84 6.56
C ILE A 83 11.01 -20.94 6.33
N ALA A 84 10.66 -22.19 6.66
CA ALA A 84 11.54 -23.32 6.46
C ALA A 84 11.82 -23.57 4.97
N SER A 85 13.03 -24.04 4.62
CA SER A 85 13.44 -24.32 3.23
C SER A 85 12.47 -25.25 2.47
N LYS A 86 11.90 -26.24 3.15
CA LYS A 86 10.86 -27.11 2.59
C LYS A 86 9.64 -26.32 2.13
N GLU A 87 9.26 -25.28 2.87
CA GLU A 87 8.10 -24.46 2.55
C GLU A 87 8.39 -23.41 1.49
N ILE A 88 9.61 -22.88 1.44
CA ILE A 88 10.09 -22.08 0.31
C ILE A 88 9.91 -22.84 -1.01
N GLN A 89 10.25 -24.14 -1.05
CA GLN A 89 10.06 -24.97 -2.25
C GLN A 89 8.59 -25.09 -2.63
N LYS A 90 7.69 -25.34 -1.66
CA LYS A 90 6.25 -25.39 -1.93
C LYS A 90 5.71 -24.06 -2.46
N ILE A 91 6.13 -22.94 -1.84
CA ILE A 91 5.71 -21.60 -2.27
C ILE A 91 6.15 -21.33 -3.71
N ARG A 92 7.38 -21.70 -4.09
CA ARG A 92 7.86 -21.57 -5.48
C ARG A 92 7.05 -22.41 -6.47
N LEU A 93 6.60 -23.59 -6.07
CA LEU A 93 5.75 -24.45 -6.90
C LEU A 93 4.32 -23.91 -7.03
N LEU A 94 3.78 -23.35 -5.95
CA LEU A 94 2.44 -22.74 -5.92
C LEU A 94 2.39 -21.45 -6.74
N LEU A 95 3.49 -20.68 -6.71
CA LEU A 95 3.61 -19.34 -7.24
C LEU A 95 4.76 -19.23 -8.26
N PRO A 96 4.80 -20.07 -9.31
CA PRO A 96 5.99 -20.21 -10.17
C PRO A 96 6.25 -19.00 -11.07
N LYS A 97 5.26 -18.14 -11.26
CA LYS A 97 5.32 -16.97 -12.15
C LYS A 97 5.68 -15.66 -11.44
N TYR A 98 5.77 -15.66 -10.12
CA TYR A 98 5.90 -14.43 -9.32
C TYR A 98 7.35 -14.18 -8.92
N ALA A 99 7.77 -12.93 -8.82
CA ALA A 99 9.04 -12.59 -8.19
C ALA A 99 8.87 -12.65 -6.68
N ILE A 100 9.56 -13.59 -6.02
CA ILE A 100 9.43 -13.85 -4.58
C ILE A 100 10.78 -13.66 -3.90
N TYR A 101 10.82 -12.83 -2.86
CA TYR A 101 12.02 -12.52 -2.09
C TYR A 101 11.92 -13.17 -0.70
N PHE A 102 12.97 -13.87 -0.25
CA PHE A 102 12.98 -14.63 1.01
C PHE A 102 14.06 -14.19 2.02
N GLU A 103 15.03 -13.36 1.62
CA GLU A 103 16.16 -12.92 2.46
C GLU A 103 15.82 -11.68 3.31
#